data_AF-A0A3D2RTA2-F1
#
_entry.id   AF-A0A3D2RTA2-F1
#
_cell.length_a   1.000
_cell.length_b   1.000
_cell.length_c   1.000
_cell.angle_alpha   90.00
_cell.angle_beta   90.00
_cell.angle_gamma   90.00
#
_symmetry.space_group_name_H-M   'P 1'
#
loop_
_entity.id
_entity.type
_entity.pdbx_description
1 polymer ?
#
loop_
_entity_poly.entity_id
_entity_poly.type
_entity_poly.pdbx_seq_one_letter_code
_entity_poly.pdbx_strand_id
1 'polypeptide(L)' 'NRFGEIFDTLPIFESEESETSLLTNTSRCHKIFGYPKVSLDQMIEWIAYWVQINGITLNKPTKFEIRNGQF' A
#
# COMPACT_ATOMS: atom_id res chain seq x y z
N ASN A 1 -10.11 -6.82 -6.11
CA ASN A 1 -9.61 -6.70 -4.73
C ASN A 1 -8.44 -7.67 -4.57
N ARG A 2 -7.23 -7.27 -5.00
CA ARG A 2 -6.12 -8.21 -5.25
C ARG A 2 -5.73 -9.06 -4.04
N PHE A 3 -5.61 -8.47 -2.85
CA PHE A 3 -5.31 -9.24 -1.63
C PHE A 3 -6.42 -10.26 -1.29
N GLY A 4 -7.69 -9.89 -1.44
CA GLY A 4 -8.80 -10.81 -1.21
C GLY A 4 -8.78 -12.00 -2.17
N GLU A 5 -8.43 -11.77 -3.43
CA GLU A 5 -8.22 -12.84 -4.42
C GLU A 5 -7.05 -13.75 -4.04
N ILE A 6 -5.92 -13.20 -3.59
CA ILE A 6 -4.72 -13.97 -3.21
C ILE A 6 -4.96 -14.80 -1.93
N PHE A 7 -5.73 -14.28 -0.99
CA PHE A 7 -6.01 -14.92 0.29
C PHE A 7 -7.31 -15.74 0.29
N ASP A 8 -7.98 -15.86 -0.86
CA ASP A 8 -9.30 -16.49 -0.99
C ASP A 8 -10.29 -16.01 0.10
N THR A 9 -10.29 -14.70 0.35
CA THR A 9 -11.04 -14.07 1.43
C THR A 9 -11.80 -12.87 0.88
N LEU A 10 -13.10 -12.82 1.14
CA LEU A 10 -13.92 -11.67 0.75
C LEU A 10 -13.56 -10.46 1.65
N PRO A 11 -13.01 -9.36 1.10
CA PRO A 11 -12.70 -8.19 1.90
C PRO A 11 -13.98 -7.48 2.31
N ILE A 12 -14.04 -7.12 3.59
CA ILE A 12 -15.11 -6.29 4.15
C ILE A 12 -14.50 -4.92 4.43
N PHE A 13 -15.07 -3.89 3.80
CA PHE A 13 -14.68 -2.51 4.05
C PHE A 13 -15.66 -1.92 5.05
N GLU A 14 -15.14 -1.51 6.20
CA GLU A 14 -15.88 -0.80 7.23
C GLU A 14 -15.39 0.65 7.24
N SER A 15 -16.26 1.61 7.55
CA SER A 15 -16.06 3.08 7.49
C SER A 15 -16.47 3.76 6.18
N GLU A 16 -16.63 5.08 6.26
CA GLU A 16 -16.92 5.96 5.11
C GLU A 16 -15.62 6.57 4.56
N GLU A 17 -15.55 6.74 3.25
CA GLU A 17 -14.43 7.42 2.61
C GLU A 17 -14.34 8.88 3.05
N SER A 18 -13.12 9.38 3.25
CA SER A 18 -12.91 10.80 3.56
C SER A 18 -13.17 11.67 2.33
N GLU A 19 -13.73 12.86 2.53
CA GLU A 19 -13.99 13.83 1.46
C GLU A 19 -12.74 14.26 0.67
N THR A 20 -11.55 14.10 1.26
CA THR A 20 -10.28 14.53 0.66
C THR A 20 -9.24 13.43 0.71
N SER A 21 -8.30 13.44 -0.24
CA SER A 21 -7.15 12.53 -0.30
C SER A 21 -5.83 13.29 -0.40
N LEU A 22 -4.73 12.63 -0.03
CA LEU A 22 -3.38 13.14 -0.27
C LEU A 22 -2.92 12.64 -1.65
N LEU A 23 -3.02 13.50 -2.67
CA LEU A 23 -2.58 13.19 -4.02
C LEU A 23 -1.18 13.79 -4.28
N THR A 24 -0.26 12.98 -4.79
CA THR A 24 1.09 13.44 -5.16
C THR A 24 1.33 13.28 -6.67
N ASN A 25 1.77 14.35 -7.33
CA ASN A 25 2.24 14.29 -8.71
C ASN A 25 3.71 13.86 -8.75
N THR A 26 3.98 12.66 -9.27
CA THR A 26 5.33 12.06 -9.31
C THR A 26 6.07 12.25 -10.63
N SER A 27 5.56 13.07 -11.55
CA SER A 27 6.15 13.25 -12.90
C SER A 27 7.61 13.71 -12.86
N ARG A 28 7.98 14.58 -11.92
CA ARG A 28 9.36 15.03 -11.72
C ARG A 28 10.26 13.88 -11.25
N CYS A 29 9.79 13.05 -10.32
CA CYS A 29 10.53 11.88 -9.85
C CYS A 29 10.79 10.90 -10.99
N HIS A 30 9.78 10.63 -11.84
CA HIS A 30 9.96 9.76 -12.99
C HIS A 30 10.98 10.29 -14.00
N LYS A 31 11.04 11.62 -14.21
CA LYS A 31 12.06 12.23 -15.08
C LYS A 31 13.48 12.05 -14.54
N ILE A 32 13.66 12.14 -13.22
CA ILE A 32 14.99 12.08 -12.58
C ILE A 32 15.43 10.63 -12.38
N PHE A 33 14.54 9.75 -11.95
CA PHE A 33 14.86 8.39 -11.51
C PHE A 33 14.40 7.29 -12.47
N GLY A 34 13.65 7.64 -13.52
CA GLY A 34 12.99 6.68 -14.40
C GLY A 34 11.66 6.19 -13.82
N TYR A 35 10.97 5.34 -14.59
CA TYR A 35 9.76 4.67 -14.13
C TYR A 35 10.10 3.57 -13.10
N PRO A 36 9.25 3.31 -12.09
CA PRO A 36 9.46 2.21 -11.16
C PRO A 36 9.69 0.88 -11.89
N LYS A 37 10.71 0.14 -11.46
CA LYS A 37 11.05 -1.18 -12.03
C LYS A 37 10.12 -2.30 -11.57
N VAL A 38 9.49 -2.13 -10.42
CA VAL A 38 8.54 -3.07 -9.82
C VAL A 38 7.16 -2.45 -9.93
N SER A 39 6.21 -3.17 -10.54
CA SER A 39 4.84 -2.72 -10.69
C SER A 39 4.06 -2.80 -9.38
N LEU A 40 2.92 -2.12 -9.32
CA LEU A 40 2.03 -2.22 -8.16
C LEU A 40 1.54 -3.65 -7.93
N ASP A 41 1.16 -4.36 -8.99
CA ASP A 41 0.71 -5.75 -8.89
C ASP A 41 1.80 -6.67 -8.33
N GLN A 42 3.05 -6.50 -8.79
CA GLN A 42 4.17 -7.28 -8.27
C GLN A 42 4.46 -6.97 -6.80
N MET A 43 4.36 -5.70 -6.39
CA MET A 43 4.47 -5.34 -4.96
C MET A 43 3.37 -6.01 -4.13
N ILE A 44 2.13 -6.04 -4.62
CA ILE A 44 1.01 -6.70 -3.94
C ILE A 44 1.29 -8.20 -3.77
N GLU A 45 1.75 -8.88 -4.80
CA GLU A 45 2.11 -10.31 -4.75
C GLU A 45 3.20 -10.59 -3.71
N TRP A 46 4.26 -9.78 -3.70
CA TRP A 46 5.36 -9.94 -2.74
C TRP A 46 4.93 -9.69 -1.29
N ILE A 47 4.10 -8.66 -1.06
CA ILE A 47 3.55 -8.37 0.27
C ILE A 47 2.65 -9.52 0.72
N ALA A 48 1.78 -10.01 -0.17
CA ALA A 48 0.87 -11.11 0.16
C ALA A 48 1.64 -12.39 0.53
N TYR A 49 2.68 -12.72 -0.23
CA TYR A 49 3.57 -13.83 0.08
C TYR A 49 4.26 -13.65 1.44
N TRP A 50 4.79 -12.46 1.73
CA TRP A 50 5.44 -12.17 3.01
C TRP A 50 4.51 -12.40 4.20
N VAL A 51 3.24 -12.03 4.07
CA VAL A 51 2.20 -12.28 5.08
C VAL A 51 1.91 -13.78 5.22
N GLN A 52 1.75 -14.51 4.11
CA GLN A 52 1.45 -15.95 4.12
C GLN A 52 2.52 -16.78 4.84
N ILE A 53 3.80 -16.39 4.71
CA ILE A 53 4.90 -17.09 5.37
C ILE A 53 5.13 -16.65 6.81
N ASN A 54 4.28 -15.78 7.37
CA ASN A 54 4.48 -15.13 8.67
C ASN A 54 5.86 -14.47 8.77
N GLY A 55 6.25 -13.74 7.71
CA GLY A 55 7.54 -13.07 7.64
C GLY A 55 7.72 -12.05 8.77
N ILE A 56 8.98 -11.84 9.18
CA ILE A 56 9.31 -10.95 10.30
C ILE A 56 8.80 -9.53 10.00
N THR A 57 8.13 -8.94 10.98
CA THR A 57 7.69 -7.55 10.95
C THR A 57 8.46 -6.74 11.98
N LEU A 58 8.69 -5.46 11.69
CA LEU A 58 9.26 -4.54 12.68
C LEU A 58 8.24 -4.10 13.74
N ASN A 59 6.94 -4.41 13.54
CA ASN A 59 5.81 -3.97 14.37
C ASN A 59 5.84 -2.47 14.70
N LYS A 60 6.39 -1.66 13.77
CA LYS A 60 6.40 -0.21 13.89
C LYS A 60 5.04 0.34 13.44
N PRO A 61 4.48 1.32 14.15
CA PRO A 61 3.26 1.99 13.70
C PRO A 61 3.52 2.65 12.35
N THR A 62 2.61 2.45 11.39
CA THR A 62 2.73 2.96 10.02
C THR A 62 2.23 4.40 9.88
N LYS A 63 1.36 4.85 10.80
CA LYS A 63 0.75 6.18 10.81
C LYS A 63 0.06 6.55 9.48
N PHE A 64 -0.42 5.57 8.71
CA PHE A 64 -1.07 5.80 7.42
C PHE A 64 -2.40 6.57 7.55
N GLU A 65 -3.02 6.49 8.71
CA GLU A 65 -4.23 7.18 9.11
C GLU A 65 -4.01 8.65 9.52
N ILE A 66 -2.77 9.05 9.80
CA ILE A 66 -2.46 10.41 10.27
C ILE A 66 -2.36 11.37 9.08
N ARG A 67 -3.20 12.42 9.10
CA ARG A 67 -3.26 13.44 8.03
C ARG A 67 -2.84 14.84 8.47
N ASN A 68 -2.41 15.01 9.71
CA ASN A 68 -2.02 16.30 10.30
C ASN A 68 -0.55 16.69 10.02
N GLY A 69 0.20 15.84 9.29
CA GLY A 69 1.61 16.08 8.95
C GLY A 69 2.61 15.80 10.09
N GLN A 70 2.18 15.26 11.23
CA GLN A 70 3.05 14.89 12.35
C GLN A 70 3.45 13.41 12.25
N PHE A 71 4.66 13.13 11.74
CA PHE A 71 5.20 11.78 11.53
C PHE A 71 6.22 11.37 12.59
#